data_AF-A0A381Y9P0-F1
#
_entry.id   AF-A0A381Y9P0-F1
#
_cell.length_a   1.000
_cell.length_b   1.000
_cell.length_c   1.000
_cell.angle_alpha   90.00
_cell.angle_beta   90.00
_cell.angle_gamma   90.00
#
_symmetry.space_group_name_H-M   'P 1'
#
loop_
_entity.id
_entity.type
_entity.pdbx_description
1 polymer ?
#
loop_
_entity_poly.entity_id
_entity_poly.type
_entity_poly.pdbx_seq_one_letter_code
_entity_poly.pdbx_strand_id
1 'polypeptide(L)'
;MSRIRLNQEYRNKVAVKMKTYAEQENTQEKEKFFQERENFKAHQDKTWELAKICVERQYPKEDVQMAHYLQDKYPNVNTIAKDSCFHFGYMGKPEEANEEDKYISKHFDFRLNGDLDNIDRQDDYGDKPYRPQSRDFGYAYFRDELKAQDKCNPDITIEMEGKDTNPHWTKYQDANDKYLGSNCGNGNLTSYSDKWDKEYELDLIGREYCRDRQIAVSREEYKTFEMWQQKKGHLIMAHYKWVKSILTQFNFIKDVLKGYKYLDEAIEFASESGLTITDAEIIRCNSSGLTIYNPKNAAAHLKAMKNKNVSREQKIAFRKQYEREQSEVVN
;
A
#
# COMPACT_ATOMS: atom_id res chain seq x y z
N MET A 1 -18.78 33.63 -21.14
CA MET A 1 -19.30 32.85 -19.99
C MET A 1 -19.07 33.66 -18.72
N SER A 2 -19.98 33.61 -17.74
CA SER A 2 -19.78 34.24 -16.43
C SER A 2 -18.65 33.55 -15.67
N ARG A 3 -17.67 34.33 -15.17
CA ARG A 3 -16.55 33.80 -14.37
C ARG A 3 -17.07 33.09 -13.12
N ILE A 4 -16.63 31.85 -12.91
CA ILE A 4 -17.00 31.05 -11.75
C ILE A 4 -16.02 31.37 -10.63
N ARG A 5 -16.53 31.71 -9.44
CA ARG A 5 -15.69 31.90 -8.26
C ARG A 5 -15.12 30.57 -7.79
N LEU A 6 -13.84 30.58 -7.45
CA LEU A 6 -13.14 29.43 -6.90
C LEU A 6 -13.47 29.29 -5.41
N ASN A 7 -14.48 28.48 -5.10
CA ASN A 7 -14.82 28.13 -3.72
C ASN A 7 -13.90 27.01 -3.19
N GLN A 8 -13.99 26.68 -1.90
CA GLN A 8 -13.13 25.66 -1.29
C GLN A 8 -13.29 24.28 -1.93
N GLU A 9 -14.51 23.93 -2.36
CA GLU A 9 -14.79 22.66 -3.03
C GLU A 9 -14.03 22.56 -4.36
N TYR A 10 -14.10 23.60 -5.19
CA TYR A 10 -13.39 23.64 -6.48
C TYR A 10 -11.88 23.69 -6.30
N ARG A 11 -11.35 24.40 -5.29
CA ARG A 11 -9.91 24.35 -4.95
C ARG A 11 -9.47 22.93 -4.64
N ASN A 12 -10.23 22.21 -3.82
CA ASN A 12 -9.90 20.84 -3.46
C ASN A 12 -9.97 19.91 -4.67
N LYS A 13 -10.97 20.05 -5.55
CA LYS A 13 -11.08 19.23 -6.77
C LYS A 13 -9.93 19.44 -7.74
N VAL A 14 -9.55 20.70 -8.00
CA VAL A 14 -8.38 21.02 -8.85
C VAL A 14 -7.11 20.46 -8.23
N ALA A 15 -6.89 20.68 -6.94
CA ALA A 15 -5.72 20.17 -6.24
C ALA A 15 -5.62 18.64 -6.31
N VAL A 16 -6.73 17.92 -6.08
CA VAL A 16 -6.76 16.45 -6.16
C VAL A 16 -6.46 15.96 -7.58
N LYS A 17 -7.02 16.59 -8.62
CA LYS A 17 -6.70 16.24 -10.01
C LYS A 17 -5.23 16.45 -10.34
N MET A 18 -4.66 17.59 -9.93
CA MET A 18 -3.24 17.86 -10.15
C MET A 18 -2.34 16.89 -9.36
N LYS A 19 -2.75 16.46 -8.15
CA LYS A 19 -2.06 15.38 -7.41
C LYS A 19 -2.07 14.08 -8.20
N THR A 20 -3.22 13.67 -8.74
CA THR A 20 -3.31 12.45 -9.56
C THR A 20 -2.43 12.53 -10.80
N TYR A 21 -2.33 13.70 -11.42
CA TYR A 21 -1.41 13.93 -12.54
C TYR A 21 0.06 13.80 -12.12
N ALA A 22 0.47 14.46 -11.02
CA ALA A 22 1.82 14.33 -10.46
C ALA A 22 2.19 12.88 -10.09
N GLU A 23 1.23 12.06 -9.65
CA GLU A 23 1.43 10.64 -9.41
C GLU A 23 1.66 9.84 -10.72
N GLN A 24 1.10 10.30 -11.83
CA GLN A 24 1.20 9.66 -13.15
C GLN A 24 2.46 10.05 -13.91
N GLU A 25 3.01 11.24 -13.64
CA GLU A 25 4.27 11.69 -14.25
C GLU A 25 5.41 10.69 -14.06
N ASN A 26 6.28 10.61 -15.06
CA ASN A 26 7.44 9.74 -15.01
C ASN A 26 8.61 10.50 -14.35
N THR A 27 8.79 10.28 -13.04
CA THR A 27 9.90 10.88 -12.27
C THR A 27 10.95 9.83 -11.93
N GLN A 28 12.17 10.29 -11.63
CA GLN A 28 13.28 9.42 -11.22
C GLN A 28 12.95 8.64 -9.95
N GLU A 29 12.24 9.26 -9.00
CA GLU A 29 11.83 8.61 -7.74
C GLU A 29 10.79 7.52 -7.98
N LYS A 30 9.85 7.75 -8.91
CA LYS A 30 8.85 6.77 -9.31
C LYS A 30 9.50 5.57 -9.98
N GLU A 31 10.38 5.81 -10.95
CA GLU A 31 11.10 4.75 -11.64
C GLU A 31 11.94 3.92 -10.66
N LYS A 32 12.67 4.57 -9.75
CA LYS A 32 13.45 3.90 -8.71
C LYS A 32 12.59 3.05 -7.78
N PHE A 33 11.41 3.52 -7.40
CA PHE A 33 10.46 2.74 -6.60
C PHE A 33 10.01 1.47 -7.34
N PHE A 34 9.63 1.57 -8.62
CA PHE A 34 9.23 0.39 -9.41
C PHE A 34 10.39 -0.59 -9.61
N GLN A 35 11.60 -0.08 -9.90
CA GLN A 35 12.79 -0.92 -10.01
C GLN A 35 13.09 -1.70 -8.73
N GLU A 36 13.08 -1.06 -7.56
CA GLU A 36 13.31 -1.76 -6.29
C GLU A 36 12.16 -2.75 -5.98
N ARG A 37 10.91 -2.39 -6.31
CA ARG A 37 9.74 -3.25 -6.06
C ARG A 37 9.79 -4.53 -6.88
N GLU A 38 10.04 -4.41 -8.18
CA GLU A 38 10.06 -5.55 -9.12
C GLU A 38 11.22 -6.50 -8.83
N ASN A 39 12.37 -5.97 -8.44
CA ASN A 39 13.55 -6.77 -8.10
C ASN A 39 13.48 -7.39 -6.69
N PHE A 40 12.65 -6.86 -5.78
CA PHE A 40 12.64 -7.31 -4.38
C PHE A 40 12.26 -8.78 -4.23
N LYS A 41 11.27 -9.28 -4.99
CA LYS A 41 10.84 -10.69 -4.90
C LYS A 41 11.97 -11.66 -5.23
N ALA A 42 12.81 -11.35 -6.22
CA ALA A 42 13.99 -12.16 -6.53
C ALA A 42 15.03 -12.17 -5.40
N HIS A 43 15.23 -11.03 -4.72
CA HIS A 43 16.10 -10.96 -3.53
C HIS A 43 15.51 -11.74 -2.35
N GLN A 44 14.21 -11.63 -2.12
CA GLN A 44 13.48 -12.36 -1.10
C GLN A 44 13.58 -13.87 -1.32
N ASP A 45 13.28 -14.37 -2.52
CA ASP A 45 13.32 -15.80 -2.85
C ASP A 45 14.73 -16.37 -2.72
N LYS A 46 15.74 -15.68 -3.24
CA LYS A 46 17.14 -16.10 -3.13
C LYS A 46 17.62 -16.16 -1.68
N THR A 47 17.25 -15.17 -0.88
CA THR A 47 17.64 -15.10 0.54
C THR A 47 16.90 -16.17 1.34
N TRP A 48 15.64 -16.44 0.98
CA TRP A 48 14.86 -17.50 1.57
C TRP A 48 15.45 -18.88 1.29
N GLU A 49 15.86 -19.18 0.06
CA GLU A 49 16.57 -20.42 -0.26
C GLU A 49 17.81 -20.62 0.60
N LEU A 50 18.59 -19.55 0.83
CA LEU A 50 19.73 -19.59 1.74
C LEU A 50 19.28 -19.87 3.19
N ALA A 51 18.21 -19.22 3.65
CA ALA A 51 17.65 -19.48 4.98
C ALA A 51 17.26 -20.96 5.14
N LYS A 52 16.63 -21.58 4.12
CA LYS A 52 16.33 -23.03 4.14
C LYS A 52 17.57 -23.86 4.34
N ILE A 53 18.64 -23.59 3.59
CA ILE A 53 19.90 -24.34 3.70
C ILE A 53 20.50 -24.19 5.11
N CYS A 54 20.52 -22.97 5.67
CA CYS A 54 21.05 -22.71 7.01
C CYS A 54 20.21 -23.40 8.10
N VAL A 55 18.88 -23.38 7.99
CA VAL A 55 17.96 -24.01 8.93
C VAL A 55 18.06 -25.55 8.83
N GLU A 56 18.08 -26.12 7.62
CA GLU A 56 18.22 -27.56 7.39
C GLU A 56 19.58 -28.10 7.89
N ARG A 57 20.64 -27.27 7.89
CA ARG A 57 21.94 -27.63 8.47
C ARG A 57 21.87 -27.77 10.00
N GLN A 58 21.09 -26.91 10.66
CA GLN A 58 20.91 -26.94 12.11
C GLN A 58 19.87 -27.97 12.56
N TYR A 59 18.82 -28.15 11.75
CA TYR A 59 17.70 -29.07 11.98
C TYR A 59 17.54 -29.97 10.75
N PRO A 60 18.26 -31.10 10.68
CA PRO A 60 18.16 -32.06 9.59
C PRO A 60 16.72 -32.54 9.35
N LYS A 61 16.39 -32.82 8.09
CA LYS A 61 15.05 -33.28 7.69
C LYS A 61 14.58 -34.53 8.45
N GLU A 62 15.49 -35.44 8.76
CA GLU A 62 15.19 -36.65 9.51
C GLU A 62 14.75 -36.33 10.95
N ASP A 63 15.40 -35.37 11.60
CA ASP A 63 15.06 -34.94 12.95
C ASP A 63 13.70 -34.22 12.98
N VAL A 64 13.43 -33.39 11.97
CA VAL A 64 12.13 -32.71 11.81
C VAL A 64 11.01 -33.75 11.58
N GLN A 65 11.25 -34.76 10.73
CA GLN A 65 10.27 -35.84 10.50
C GLN A 65 10.01 -36.66 11.77
N MET A 66 11.06 -36.96 12.55
CA MET A 66 10.91 -37.67 13.82
C MET A 66 10.12 -36.84 14.84
N ALA A 67 10.36 -35.53 14.90
CA ALA A 67 9.60 -34.63 15.76
C ALA A 67 8.13 -34.53 15.33
N HIS A 68 7.82 -34.52 14.02
CA HIS A 68 6.44 -34.58 13.50
C HIS A 68 5.77 -35.88 13.93
N TYR A 69 6.45 -37.02 13.77
CA TYR A 69 5.93 -38.32 14.20
C TYR A 69 5.60 -38.36 15.70
N LEU A 70 6.45 -37.79 16.55
CA LEU A 70 6.19 -37.74 18.00
C LEU A 70 5.02 -36.80 18.35
N GLN A 71 4.91 -35.67 17.67
CA GLN A 71 3.83 -34.70 17.83
C GLN A 71 2.47 -35.25 17.36
N ASP A 72 2.44 -35.95 16.23
CA ASP A 72 1.23 -36.59 15.70
C ASP A 72 0.75 -37.75 16.58
N LYS A 73 1.69 -38.47 17.22
CA LYS A 73 1.38 -39.62 18.06
C LYS A 73 0.85 -39.25 19.44
N TYR A 74 1.28 -38.11 19.98
CA TYR A 74 0.98 -37.72 21.36
C TYR A 74 0.40 -36.30 21.41
N PRO A 75 -0.89 -36.12 21.76
CA PRO A 75 -1.56 -34.82 21.74
C PRO A 75 -0.93 -33.73 22.63
N ASN A 76 -0.09 -34.12 23.59
CA ASN A 76 0.60 -33.25 24.54
C ASN A 76 2.03 -32.90 24.13
N VAL A 77 2.51 -33.41 22.99
CA VAL A 77 3.84 -33.11 22.46
C VAL A 77 3.72 -31.95 21.47
N ASN A 78 4.40 -30.85 21.76
CA ASN A 78 4.51 -29.70 20.86
C ASN A 78 5.99 -29.43 20.61
N THR A 79 6.52 -30.10 19.60
CA THR A 79 7.96 -30.13 19.28
C THR A 79 8.33 -29.33 18.05
N ILE A 80 7.36 -29.04 17.18
CA ILE A 80 7.55 -28.31 15.93
C ILE A 80 6.66 -27.08 15.91
N ALA A 81 7.29 -25.95 15.57
CA ALA A 81 6.61 -24.71 15.27
C ALA A 81 6.99 -24.27 13.85
N LYS A 82 5.99 -23.84 13.09
CA LYS A 82 6.20 -23.12 11.84
C LYS A 82 6.64 -21.71 12.16
N ASP A 83 7.75 -21.29 11.60
CA ASP A 83 8.25 -19.94 11.77
C ASP A 83 8.75 -19.34 10.45
N SER A 84 8.74 -18.02 10.39
CA SER A 84 9.15 -17.22 9.24
C SER A 84 10.20 -16.17 9.62
N CYS A 85 10.61 -16.15 10.89
CA CYS A 85 11.63 -15.24 11.39
C CYS A 85 12.72 -16.00 12.15
N PHE A 86 13.97 -15.59 11.94
CA PHE A 86 15.14 -16.31 12.43
C PHE A 86 16.18 -15.36 13.00
N HIS A 87 16.83 -15.78 14.09
CA HIS A 87 18.05 -15.14 14.55
C HIS A 87 19.24 -15.85 13.90
N PHE A 88 19.84 -15.23 12.90
CA PHE A 88 21.10 -15.72 12.34
C PHE A 88 22.26 -15.02 13.01
N GLY A 89 23.33 -15.74 13.30
CA GLY A 89 24.53 -15.13 13.88
C GLY A 89 25.83 -15.84 13.53
N TYR A 90 26.92 -15.10 13.63
CA TYR A 90 28.27 -15.57 13.36
C TYR A 90 29.24 -15.08 14.44
N MET A 91 30.36 -15.78 14.60
CA MET A 91 31.44 -15.33 15.48
C MET A 91 32.21 -14.19 14.78
N GLY A 92 32.06 -12.96 15.28
CA GLY A 92 32.76 -11.79 14.79
C GLY A 92 34.24 -11.83 15.17
N LYS A 93 35.10 -11.28 14.31
CA LYS A 93 36.51 -11.05 14.67
C LYS A 93 36.60 -9.87 15.66
N PRO A 94 37.65 -9.77 16.49
CA PRO A 94 37.79 -8.71 17.50
C PRO A 94 37.68 -7.29 16.91
N GLU A 95 38.14 -7.09 15.67
CA GLU A 95 38.10 -5.81 14.94
C GLU A 95 36.68 -5.34 14.57
N GLU A 96 35.70 -6.24 14.51
CA GLU A 96 34.30 -5.94 14.15
C GLU A 96 33.41 -5.69 15.36
N ALA A 97 33.83 -6.16 16.54
CA ALA A 97 33.01 -6.20 17.73
C ALA A 97 33.44 -5.22 18.84
N ASN A 98 34.58 -4.54 18.69
CA ASN A 98 35.19 -3.63 19.68
C ASN A 98 35.48 -4.27 21.07
N GLU A 99 35.32 -5.59 21.22
CA GLU A 99 35.67 -6.42 22.39
C GLU A 99 35.98 -7.86 21.88
N GLU A 100 36.59 -8.71 22.72
CA GLU A 100 36.92 -10.13 22.42
C GLU A 100 35.74 -10.88 21.75
N ASP A 101 36.04 -11.67 20.71
CA ASP A 101 35.14 -12.53 19.91
C ASP A 101 33.65 -12.49 20.30
N LYS A 102 32.95 -11.42 19.91
CA LYS A 102 31.51 -11.28 20.18
C LYS A 102 30.71 -12.03 19.13
N TYR A 103 29.75 -12.83 19.58
CA TYR A 103 28.74 -13.41 18.71
C TYR A 103 27.81 -12.30 18.20
N ILE A 104 27.85 -12.04 16.90
CA ILE A 104 27.00 -11.04 16.23
C ILE A 104 25.77 -11.77 15.70
N SER A 105 24.58 -11.40 16.18
CA SER A 105 23.31 -11.95 15.69
C SER A 105 22.29 -10.85 15.43
N LYS A 106 21.46 -11.01 14.41
CA LYS A 106 20.32 -10.15 14.09
C LYS A 106 19.06 -10.98 13.83
N HIS A 107 17.91 -10.37 14.05
CA HIS A 107 16.61 -10.95 13.72
C HIS A 107 16.24 -10.63 12.27
N PHE A 108 15.99 -11.66 11.46
CA PHE A 108 15.54 -11.52 10.08
C PHE A 108 14.12 -12.07 9.95
N ASP A 109 13.17 -11.20 9.58
CA ASP A 109 11.75 -11.53 9.51
C ASP A 109 11.20 -11.44 8.08
N PHE A 110 10.95 -12.61 7.50
CA PHE A 110 10.54 -12.77 6.10
C PHE A 110 9.03 -12.54 5.90
N ARG A 111 8.26 -12.33 6.98
CA ARG A 111 6.82 -12.07 6.89
C ARG A 111 6.52 -10.73 6.21
N LEU A 112 5.32 -10.60 5.67
CA LEU A 112 4.90 -9.38 4.99
C LEU A 112 4.89 -8.16 5.92
N ASN A 113 4.49 -8.35 7.18
CA ASN A 113 4.56 -7.34 8.25
C ASN A 113 5.78 -7.56 9.17
N GLY A 114 6.81 -8.23 8.65
CA GLY A 114 7.96 -8.64 9.44
C GLY A 114 8.82 -7.48 9.91
N ASP A 115 9.41 -7.61 11.10
CA ASP A 115 10.20 -6.57 11.72
C ASP A 115 11.41 -6.16 10.86
N LEU A 116 11.74 -4.87 10.95
CA LEU A 116 12.87 -4.23 10.29
C LEU A 116 13.92 -3.95 11.35
N ASP A 117 14.40 -5.00 12.02
CA ASP A 117 15.32 -4.88 13.17
C ASP A 117 16.55 -4.06 12.79
N ASN A 118 16.60 -2.82 13.29
CA ASN A 118 17.73 -1.90 13.13
C ASN A 118 18.35 -1.89 11.73
N ILE A 119 17.52 -1.88 10.67
CA ILE A 119 18.01 -1.54 9.32
C ILE A 119 18.76 -0.23 9.47
N ASP A 120 20.04 -0.27 9.09
CA ASP A 120 21.03 0.78 9.30
C ASP A 120 20.38 2.14 9.38
N ARG A 121 20.28 2.63 10.62
CA ARG A 121 19.87 3.99 11.01
C ARG A 121 20.92 5.02 10.53
N GLN A 122 21.61 4.71 9.45
CA GLN A 122 22.75 5.43 8.93
C GLN A 122 22.23 6.69 8.24
N ASP A 123 22.01 7.69 9.08
CA ASP A 123 22.45 9.06 8.91
C ASP A 123 22.32 9.60 7.48
N ASP A 124 21.13 10.11 7.16
CA ASP A 124 21.04 11.23 6.23
C ASP A 124 20.38 12.41 6.96
N TYR A 125 21.26 13.26 7.50
CA TYR A 125 21.07 14.65 7.93
C TYR A 125 19.63 15.15 8.12
N GLY A 126 19.18 15.25 9.38
CA GLY A 126 18.03 16.09 9.70
C GLY A 126 17.33 15.82 11.03
N ASP A 127 16.77 16.88 11.60
CA ASP A 127 15.95 16.89 12.81
C ASP A 127 14.71 15.98 12.60
N LYS A 128 14.77 14.74 13.13
CA LYS A 128 13.81 13.62 13.01
C LYS A 128 13.72 12.92 11.63
N PRO A 129 14.62 11.96 11.32
CA PRO A 129 14.49 11.13 10.12
C PRO A 129 13.25 10.24 10.19
N TYR A 130 12.58 10.05 9.04
CA TYR A 130 11.49 9.08 8.88
C TYR A 130 11.91 7.72 9.45
N ARG A 131 11.04 7.12 10.26
CA ARG A 131 11.30 5.80 10.86
C ARG A 131 10.37 4.78 10.22
N PRO A 132 10.89 3.95 9.29
CA PRO A 132 10.14 2.85 8.71
C PRO A 132 9.53 1.96 9.79
N GLN A 133 8.25 1.64 9.63
CA GLN A 133 7.56 0.64 10.43
C GLN A 133 7.49 -0.68 9.66
N SER A 134 7.34 -1.80 10.36
CA SER A 134 7.25 -3.13 9.74
C SER A 134 6.14 -3.24 8.68
N ARG A 135 5.02 -2.55 8.89
CA ARG A 135 3.90 -2.45 7.93
C ARG A 135 4.18 -1.64 6.67
N ASP A 136 5.16 -0.73 6.70
CA ASP A 136 5.44 0.13 5.55
C ASP A 136 5.95 -0.67 4.35
N PHE A 137 6.62 -1.80 4.58
CA PHE A 137 6.99 -2.72 3.52
C PHE A 137 5.76 -3.25 2.77
N GLY A 138 4.75 -3.75 3.50
CA GLY A 138 3.52 -4.25 2.90
C GLY A 138 2.76 -3.17 2.13
N TYR A 139 2.71 -1.93 2.67
CA TYR A 139 2.06 -0.80 2.01
C TYR A 139 2.80 -0.38 0.72
N ALA A 140 4.13 -0.40 0.74
CA ALA A 140 4.95 -0.09 -0.42
C ALA A 140 4.85 -1.18 -1.49
N TYR A 141 4.96 -2.46 -1.11
CA TYR A 141 4.98 -3.57 -2.05
C TYR A 141 3.62 -3.75 -2.74
N PHE A 142 2.52 -3.72 -1.99
CA PHE A 142 1.14 -3.86 -2.49
C PHE A 142 0.44 -2.52 -2.74
N ARG A 143 1.21 -1.49 -3.10
CA ARG A 143 0.70 -0.13 -3.24
C ARG A 143 -0.40 -0.01 -4.29
N ASP A 144 -0.23 -0.64 -5.45
CA ASP A 144 -1.18 -0.51 -6.57
C ASP A 144 -2.50 -1.24 -6.25
N GLU A 145 -2.42 -2.40 -5.60
CA GLU A 145 -3.56 -3.17 -5.12
C GLU A 145 -4.31 -2.43 -4.02
N LEU A 146 -3.60 -1.81 -3.08
CA LEU A 146 -4.19 -0.98 -2.03
C LEU A 146 -4.83 0.28 -2.63
N LYS A 147 -4.19 0.95 -3.60
CA LYS A 147 -4.78 2.13 -4.26
C LYS A 147 -6.02 1.81 -5.08
N ALA A 148 -6.15 0.59 -5.60
CA ALA A 148 -7.35 0.16 -6.32
C ALA A 148 -8.57 -0.02 -5.40
N GLN A 149 -8.39 -0.04 -4.08
CA GLN A 149 -9.48 -0.18 -3.11
C GLN A 149 -9.96 1.19 -2.60
N ASP A 150 -11.27 1.44 -2.68
CA ASP A 150 -11.89 2.73 -2.31
C ASP A 150 -11.64 3.17 -0.85
N LYS A 151 -11.29 2.24 0.05
CA LYS A 151 -11.14 2.51 1.50
C LYS A 151 -9.69 2.46 1.98
N CYS A 152 -8.74 2.15 1.11
CA CYS A 152 -7.34 1.97 1.47
C CYS A 152 -6.51 3.18 1.01
N ASN A 153 -5.44 3.48 1.74
CA ASN A 153 -4.48 4.51 1.36
C ASN A 153 -3.07 4.05 1.76
N PRO A 154 -2.29 3.48 0.84
CA PRO A 154 -0.94 2.98 1.14
C PRO A 154 0.05 4.08 1.49
N ASP A 155 -0.25 5.34 1.14
CA ASP A 155 0.63 6.49 1.35
C ASP A 155 0.37 7.17 2.71
N ILE A 156 -0.58 6.66 3.53
CA ILE A 156 -1.08 7.32 4.74
C ILE A 156 -0.01 7.58 5.81
N THR A 157 0.92 6.63 6.03
CA THR A 157 1.97 6.78 7.06
C THR A 157 2.91 7.94 6.74
N ILE A 158 3.13 8.19 5.45
CA ILE A 158 3.95 9.28 4.93
C ILE A 158 3.16 10.60 4.94
N GLU A 159 1.87 10.58 4.55
CA GLU A 159 0.99 11.76 4.59
C GLU A 159 0.78 12.33 6.01
N MET A 160 0.91 11.45 7.01
CA MET A 160 0.73 11.75 8.42
C MET A 160 2.05 11.98 9.17
N GLU A 161 3.19 11.94 8.47
CA GLU A 161 4.51 12.21 9.06
C GLU A 161 4.52 13.58 9.77
N GLY A 162 5.01 13.60 11.01
CA GLY A 162 5.12 14.81 11.83
C GLY A 162 3.82 15.35 12.41
N LYS A 163 2.69 14.66 12.23
CA LYS A 163 1.39 15.02 12.82
C LYS A 163 1.03 14.09 13.99
N ASP A 164 0.22 14.60 14.91
CA ASP A 164 -0.32 13.79 16.00
C ASP A 164 -1.30 12.72 15.50
N THR A 165 -1.43 11.65 16.29
CA THR A 165 -2.35 10.56 16.00
C THR A 165 -3.77 11.07 15.85
N ASN A 166 -4.41 10.78 14.72
CA ASN A 166 -5.77 11.21 14.45
C ASN A 166 -6.64 10.07 13.90
N PRO A 167 -7.99 10.18 14.01
CA PRO A 167 -8.90 9.14 13.53
C PRO A 167 -8.76 8.84 12.02
N HIS A 168 -8.28 9.80 11.24
CA HIS A 168 -8.04 9.63 9.81
C HIS A 168 -6.89 8.65 9.55
N TRP A 169 -5.78 8.79 10.29
CA TRP A 169 -4.63 7.91 10.20
C TRP A 169 -4.99 6.48 10.57
N THR A 170 -5.60 6.29 11.75
CA THR A 170 -6.04 4.97 12.23
C THR A 170 -7.01 4.31 11.25
N LYS A 171 -7.99 5.06 10.72
CA LYS A 171 -8.97 4.54 9.76
C LYS A 171 -8.31 3.90 8.53
N TYR A 172 -7.35 4.59 7.91
CA TYR A 172 -6.69 4.09 6.71
C TYR A 172 -5.64 3.02 7.03
N GLN A 173 -4.95 3.11 8.17
CA GLN A 173 -4.10 2.03 8.65
C GLN A 173 -4.89 0.74 8.84
N ASP A 174 -6.01 0.79 9.58
CA ASP A 174 -6.87 -0.37 9.81
C ASP A 174 -7.42 -0.93 8.50
N ALA A 175 -7.76 -0.07 7.53
CA ALA A 175 -8.25 -0.51 6.23
C ALA A 175 -7.16 -1.23 5.42
N ASN A 176 -5.95 -0.67 5.38
CA ASN A 176 -4.82 -1.30 4.71
C ASN A 176 -4.44 -2.64 5.39
N ASP A 177 -4.29 -2.62 6.72
CA ASP A 177 -3.93 -3.80 7.52
C ASP A 177 -5.00 -4.89 7.39
N LYS A 178 -6.29 -4.53 7.30
CA LYS A 178 -7.38 -5.47 7.05
C LYS A 178 -7.33 -6.05 5.63
N TYR A 179 -6.99 -5.25 4.62
CA TYR A 179 -6.90 -5.72 3.24
C TYR A 179 -5.70 -6.65 3.05
N LEU A 180 -4.54 -6.28 3.61
CA LEU A 180 -3.34 -7.12 3.55
C LEU A 180 -3.47 -8.37 4.41
N GLY A 181 -4.10 -8.28 5.57
CA GLY A 181 -4.23 -9.41 6.51
C GLY A 181 -3.45 -9.29 7.79
N SER A 182 -2.81 -8.16 8.03
CA SER A 182 -1.95 -7.94 9.19
C SER A 182 -2.73 -7.88 10.52
N ASN A 183 -4.05 -7.65 10.47
CA ASN A 183 -4.91 -7.43 11.64
C ASN A 183 -6.07 -8.46 11.78
N CYS A 184 -5.97 -9.63 11.15
CA CYS A 184 -6.92 -10.72 11.38
C CYS A 184 -6.29 -11.78 12.29
N GLY A 185 -6.90 -12.01 13.47
CA GLY A 185 -6.60 -13.21 14.26
C GLY A 185 -6.85 -14.49 13.43
N ASN A 186 -6.27 -15.60 13.90
CA ASN A 186 -6.15 -16.95 13.30
C ASN A 186 -7.35 -17.54 12.50
N GLY A 187 -8.51 -16.90 12.42
CA GLY A 187 -9.74 -17.43 11.84
C GLY A 187 -10.20 -16.84 10.49
N ASN A 188 -9.51 -15.88 9.86
CA ASN A 188 -10.02 -15.23 8.64
C ASN A 188 -8.95 -15.09 7.52
N LEU A 189 -8.40 -16.23 7.11
CA LEU A 189 -7.27 -16.35 6.17
C LEU A 189 -7.72 -16.28 4.69
N THR A 190 -8.27 -15.14 4.27
CA THR A 190 -8.35 -14.76 2.84
C THR A 190 -7.36 -13.65 2.49
N SER A 191 -6.25 -13.55 3.22
CA SER A 191 -5.42 -12.36 3.24
C SER A 191 -4.08 -12.56 2.53
N TYR A 192 -3.61 -11.53 1.84
CA TYR A 192 -2.34 -11.55 1.11
C TYR A 192 -1.15 -11.87 2.01
N SER A 193 -1.19 -11.43 3.27
CA SER A 193 -0.20 -11.80 4.30
C SER A 193 -0.13 -13.31 4.52
N ASP A 194 -1.26 -14.03 4.62
CA ASP A 194 -1.24 -15.48 4.83
C ASP A 194 -0.63 -16.22 3.62
N LYS A 195 -0.95 -15.79 2.40
CA LYS A 195 -0.34 -16.38 1.20
C LYS A 195 1.16 -16.12 1.15
N TRP A 196 1.58 -14.90 1.46
CA TRP A 196 2.98 -14.52 1.53
C TRP A 196 3.71 -15.32 2.61
N ASP A 197 3.21 -15.31 3.84
CA ASP A 197 3.85 -15.93 4.99
C ASP A 197 3.98 -17.46 4.81
N LYS A 198 3.00 -18.11 4.15
CA LYS A 198 3.08 -19.53 3.76
C LYS A 198 4.16 -19.84 2.72
N GLU A 199 4.53 -18.89 1.85
CA GLU A 199 5.67 -19.08 0.95
C GLU A 199 7.01 -19.06 1.70
N TYR A 200 7.03 -18.36 2.85
CA TYR A 200 8.22 -18.14 3.68
C TYR A 200 8.07 -18.68 5.10
N GLU A 201 7.53 -19.90 5.25
CA GLU A 201 7.53 -20.64 6.52
C GLU A 201 8.42 -21.87 6.46
N LEU A 202 9.10 -22.18 7.57
CA LEU A 202 9.84 -23.42 7.78
C LEU A 202 9.43 -24.08 9.08
N ASP A 203 9.51 -25.40 9.12
CA ASP A 203 9.35 -26.20 10.32
C ASP A 203 10.63 -26.17 11.15
N LEU A 204 10.53 -25.73 12.40
CA LEU A 204 11.65 -25.70 13.34
C LEU A 204 11.34 -26.53 14.57
N ILE A 205 12.33 -27.28 15.02
CA ILE A 205 12.27 -28.04 16.27
C ILE A 205 12.46 -27.07 17.44
N GLY A 206 11.47 -26.94 18.31
CA GLY A 206 11.53 -26.08 19.50
C GLY A 206 10.19 -25.46 19.92
N ARG A 207 10.19 -24.78 21.06
CA ARG A 207 9.02 -24.05 21.60
C ARG A 207 8.92 -22.63 21.01
N GLU A 208 7.74 -22.02 21.16
CA GLU A 208 7.18 -20.86 20.44
C GLU A 208 8.04 -19.58 20.27
N TYR A 209 9.21 -19.43 20.91
CA TYR A 209 9.96 -18.18 20.91
C TYR A 209 11.20 -18.23 19.99
N CYS A 210 11.24 -17.34 19.00
CA CYS A 210 12.35 -17.20 18.03
C CYS A 210 13.65 -16.67 18.66
N ARG A 211 13.58 -16.00 19.82
CA ARG A 211 14.71 -15.31 20.46
C ARG A 211 15.80 -16.25 20.99
N ASP A 212 15.43 -17.45 21.39
CA ASP A 212 16.35 -18.43 21.96
C ASP A 212 16.97 -19.36 20.90
N ARG A 213 16.54 -19.22 19.63
CA ARG A 213 16.97 -20.05 18.50
C ARG A 213 17.93 -19.27 17.59
N GLN A 214 19.18 -19.14 18.04
CA GLN A 214 20.25 -18.57 17.23
C GLN A 214 20.85 -19.65 16.32
N ILE A 215 20.74 -19.43 15.01
CA ILE A 215 21.30 -20.33 13.99
C ILE A 215 22.67 -19.80 13.58
N ALA A 216 23.70 -20.61 13.80
CA ALA A 216 25.06 -20.27 13.42
C ALA A 216 25.23 -20.32 11.89
N VAL A 217 25.66 -19.20 11.33
CA VAL A 217 25.90 -19.02 9.89
C VAL A 217 27.33 -18.54 9.63
N SER A 218 27.80 -18.75 8.40
CA SER A 218 29.06 -18.16 7.96
C SER A 218 28.91 -16.65 7.77
N ARG A 219 30.03 -15.92 7.79
CA ARG A 219 30.01 -14.47 7.56
C ARG A 219 29.46 -14.09 6.17
N GLU A 220 29.73 -14.91 5.15
CA GLU A 220 29.24 -14.68 3.79
C GLU A 220 27.72 -14.89 3.69
N GLU A 221 27.21 -15.93 4.37
CA GLU A 221 25.77 -16.19 4.51
C GLU A 221 25.11 -15.01 5.24
N TYR A 222 25.70 -14.58 6.37
CA TYR A 222 25.21 -13.46 7.17
C TYR A 222 25.11 -12.15 6.36
N LYS A 223 26.15 -11.83 5.58
CA LYS A 223 26.15 -10.63 4.72
C LYS A 223 25.02 -10.65 3.69
N THR A 224 24.63 -11.84 3.22
CA THR A 224 23.49 -11.99 2.29
C THR A 224 22.17 -11.63 2.98
N PHE A 225 21.96 -12.06 4.22
CA PHE A 225 20.79 -11.66 5.01
C PHE A 225 20.77 -10.16 5.30
N GLU A 226 21.91 -9.54 5.62
CA GLU A 226 21.99 -8.08 5.80
C GLU A 226 21.68 -7.31 4.52
N MET A 227 22.22 -7.74 3.38
CA MET A 227 21.95 -7.12 2.08
C MET A 227 20.45 -7.19 1.72
N TRP A 228 19.79 -8.31 2.02
CA TRP A 228 18.34 -8.44 1.85
C TRP A 228 17.56 -7.47 2.73
N GLN A 229 17.95 -7.36 4.01
CA GLN A 229 17.32 -6.44 4.94
C GLN A 229 17.48 -4.98 4.47
N GLN A 230 18.68 -4.60 4.01
CA GLN A 230 18.95 -3.29 3.41
C GLN A 230 18.08 -3.04 2.17
N LYS A 231 17.91 -4.05 1.29
CA LYS A 231 17.01 -3.95 0.12
C LYS A 231 15.55 -3.74 0.52
N LYS A 232 15.08 -4.41 1.58
CA LYS A 232 13.74 -4.19 2.16
C LYS A 232 13.59 -2.73 2.62
N GLY A 233 14.60 -2.20 3.30
CA GLY A 233 14.67 -0.79 3.70
C GLY A 233 14.70 0.19 2.52
N HIS A 234 15.48 -0.10 1.49
CA HIS A 234 15.57 0.73 0.28
C HIS A 234 14.25 0.84 -0.47
N LEU A 235 13.45 -0.24 -0.55
CA LEU A 235 12.12 -0.19 -1.14
C LEU A 235 11.21 0.77 -0.37
N ILE A 236 11.19 0.67 0.97
CA ILE A 236 10.39 1.55 1.82
C ILE A 236 10.84 3.01 1.65
N MET A 237 12.16 3.26 1.63
CA MET A 237 12.70 4.60 1.46
C MET A 237 12.45 5.16 0.05
N ALA A 238 12.43 4.32 -0.99
CA ALA A 238 12.06 4.74 -2.33
C ALA A 238 10.58 5.16 -2.39
N HIS A 239 9.69 4.38 -1.77
CA HIS A 239 8.28 4.72 -1.61
C HIS A 239 8.11 6.04 -0.84
N TYR A 240 8.80 6.19 0.29
CA TYR A 240 8.83 7.43 1.08
C TYR A 240 9.23 8.65 0.24
N LYS A 241 10.38 8.58 -0.46
CA LYS A 241 10.90 9.69 -1.26
C LYS A 241 9.93 10.08 -2.39
N TRP A 242 9.35 9.09 -3.07
CA TRP A 242 8.38 9.34 -4.13
C TRP A 242 7.10 10.00 -3.62
N VAL A 243 6.51 9.49 -2.55
CA VAL A 243 5.28 10.08 -1.98
C VAL A 243 5.57 11.47 -1.41
N LYS A 244 6.72 11.68 -0.77
CA LYS A 244 7.12 12.99 -0.23
C LYS A 244 7.29 14.03 -1.32
N SER A 245 7.82 13.68 -2.48
CA SER A 245 7.92 14.60 -3.62
C SER A 245 6.54 15.01 -4.13
N ILE A 246 5.61 14.05 -4.27
CA ILE A 246 4.20 14.31 -4.62
C ILE A 246 3.53 15.22 -3.58
N LEU A 247 3.72 14.97 -2.28
CA LEU A 247 3.13 15.79 -1.22
C LEU A 247 3.67 17.22 -1.20
N THR A 248 4.95 17.39 -1.53
CA THR A 248 5.57 18.70 -1.64
C THR A 248 4.94 19.51 -2.78
N GLN A 249 4.79 18.89 -3.95
CA GLN A 249 4.09 19.50 -5.09
C GLN A 249 2.62 19.81 -4.75
N PHE A 250 1.93 18.90 -4.07
CA PHE A 250 0.53 19.08 -3.69
C PHE A 250 0.32 20.24 -2.71
N ASN A 251 1.23 20.42 -1.74
CA ASN A 251 1.18 21.55 -0.82
C ASN A 251 1.43 22.88 -1.56
N PHE A 252 2.41 22.91 -2.47
CA PHE A 252 2.64 24.07 -3.33
C PHE A 252 1.41 24.43 -4.17
N ILE A 253 0.80 23.45 -4.84
CA ILE A 253 -0.45 23.64 -5.62
C ILE A 253 -1.55 24.23 -4.74
N LYS A 254 -1.75 23.71 -3.52
CA LYS A 254 -2.76 24.23 -2.59
C LYS A 254 -2.50 25.69 -2.22
N ASP A 255 -1.25 26.08 -2.02
CA ASP A 255 -0.89 27.45 -1.67
C ASP A 255 -1.11 28.41 -2.84
N VAL A 256 -0.78 28.00 -4.06
CA VAL A 256 -1.09 28.76 -5.28
C VAL A 256 -2.60 28.93 -5.45
N LEU A 257 -3.39 27.86 -5.32
CA LEU A 257 -4.85 27.89 -5.47
C LEU A 257 -5.56 28.73 -4.39
N LYS A 258 -4.95 28.97 -3.23
CA LYS A 258 -5.47 29.90 -2.21
C LYS A 258 -5.41 31.34 -2.70
N GLY A 259 -4.41 31.70 -3.51
CA GLY A 259 -4.25 33.04 -4.09
C GLY A 259 -5.27 33.36 -5.18
N TYR A 260 -5.86 32.33 -5.81
CA TYR A 260 -6.82 32.51 -6.91
C TYR A 260 -8.24 32.76 -6.45
N LYS A 261 -8.92 33.61 -7.22
CA LYS A 261 -10.30 34.05 -6.98
C LYS A 261 -11.29 33.35 -7.91
N TYR A 262 -10.85 32.99 -9.11
CA TYR A 262 -11.70 32.44 -10.15
C TYR A 262 -11.19 31.08 -10.67
N LEU A 263 -12.10 30.30 -11.25
CA LEU A 263 -11.80 28.96 -11.76
C LEU A 263 -10.94 28.98 -13.03
N ASP A 264 -11.08 30.01 -13.86
CA ASP A 264 -10.28 30.22 -15.07
C ASP A 264 -8.79 30.32 -14.73
N GLU A 265 -8.42 31.08 -13.70
CA GLU A 265 -7.03 31.19 -13.20
C GLU A 265 -6.44 29.82 -12.79
N ALA A 266 -7.25 28.99 -12.13
CA ALA A 266 -6.82 27.65 -11.71
C ALA A 266 -6.68 26.66 -12.89
N ILE A 267 -7.49 26.83 -13.93
CA ILE A 267 -7.45 26.00 -15.14
C ILE A 267 -6.29 26.41 -16.04
N GLU A 268 -6.00 27.70 -16.13
CA GLU A 268 -4.82 28.24 -16.81
C GLU A 268 -3.55 27.71 -16.16
N PHE A 269 -3.44 27.79 -14.82
CA PHE A 269 -2.32 27.22 -14.08
C PHE A 269 -2.16 25.70 -14.31
N ALA A 270 -3.25 24.94 -14.29
CA ALA A 270 -3.21 23.51 -14.57
C ALA A 270 -2.72 23.23 -16.01
N SER A 271 -3.21 24.02 -16.98
CA SER A 271 -2.84 23.88 -18.40
C SER A 271 -1.37 24.23 -18.64
N GLU A 272 -0.85 25.28 -18.01
CA GLU A 272 0.57 25.64 -18.02
C GLU A 272 1.44 24.59 -17.34
N SER A 273 0.91 23.92 -16.33
CA SER A 273 1.57 22.80 -15.64
C SER A 273 1.51 21.47 -16.42
N GLY A 274 0.99 21.48 -17.66
CA GLY A 274 0.91 20.30 -18.53
C GLY A 274 -0.38 19.49 -18.42
N LEU A 275 -1.35 19.91 -17.61
CA LEU A 275 -2.63 19.22 -17.40
C LEU A 275 -3.80 19.99 -18.00
N THR A 276 -4.38 19.48 -19.08
CA THR A 276 -5.59 20.06 -19.67
C THR A 276 -6.83 19.68 -18.85
N ILE A 277 -7.26 20.58 -17.96
CA ILE A 277 -8.52 20.43 -17.20
C ILE A 277 -9.62 21.25 -17.88
N THR A 278 -10.82 20.68 -18.03
CA THR A 278 -11.99 21.45 -18.47
C THR A 278 -12.86 21.90 -17.28
N ASP A 279 -13.48 23.09 -17.35
CA ASP A 279 -14.44 23.58 -16.35
C ASP A 279 -15.53 22.54 -16.06
N ALA A 280 -15.97 21.87 -17.12
CA ALA A 280 -16.95 20.80 -17.10
C ALA A 280 -16.58 19.67 -16.15
N GLU A 281 -15.33 19.25 -16.12
CA GLU A 281 -14.88 18.15 -15.26
C GLU A 281 -14.80 18.54 -13.79
N ILE A 282 -14.47 19.80 -13.48
CA ILE A 282 -14.42 20.29 -12.10
C ILE A 282 -15.83 20.51 -11.55
N ILE A 283 -16.74 21.02 -12.38
CA ILE A 283 -18.11 21.37 -11.99
C ILE A 283 -19.01 20.13 -11.94
N ARG A 284 -18.89 19.21 -12.91
CA ARG A 284 -19.80 18.04 -13.03
C ARG A 284 -19.40 16.84 -12.17
N CYS A 285 -18.13 16.71 -11.76
CA CYS A 285 -17.72 15.63 -10.87
C CYS A 285 -17.99 16.03 -9.41
N ASN A 286 -19.12 15.60 -8.86
CA ASN A 286 -19.23 15.32 -7.42
C ASN A 286 -18.84 13.85 -7.18
N SER A 287 -18.32 13.54 -5.99
CA SER A 287 -17.63 12.28 -5.60
C SER A 287 -18.51 11.01 -5.57
N SER A 288 -19.59 11.00 -6.34
CA SER A 288 -20.44 9.86 -6.62
C SER A 288 -20.72 9.94 -8.11
N GLY A 289 -20.22 8.97 -8.89
CA GLY A 289 -20.37 8.87 -10.35
C GLY A 289 -21.81 8.69 -10.84
N LEU A 290 -22.76 9.42 -10.26
CA LEU A 290 -24.12 9.58 -10.72
C LEU A 290 -24.27 11.04 -11.16
N THR A 291 -24.16 11.24 -12.47
CA THR A 291 -24.67 12.41 -13.20
C THR A 291 -26.20 12.49 -13.00
N ILE A 292 -26.68 12.83 -11.80
CA ILE A 292 -28.11 13.04 -11.53
C ILE A 292 -28.58 14.41 -12.02
N TYR A 293 -27.70 15.34 -12.38
CA TYR A 293 -28.15 16.59 -13.00
C TYR A 293 -28.29 16.46 -14.52
N ASN A 294 -29.15 15.53 -14.96
CA ASN A 294 -29.82 15.69 -16.24
C ASN A 294 -31.12 16.49 -15.99
N PRO A 295 -31.14 17.81 -16.25
CA PRO A 295 -32.33 18.62 -16.07
C PRO A 295 -33.51 18.12 -16.92
N LYS A 296 -33.27 17.36 -17.99
CA LYS A 296 -34.33 16.69 -18.76
C LYS A 296 -34.99 15.56 -17.97
N ASN A 297 -34.23 14.75 -17.22
CA ASN A 297 -34.81 13.70 -16.36
C ASN A 297 -35.53 14.30 -15.14
N ALA A 298 -34.93 15.31 -14.49
CA ALA A 298 -35.60 16.00 -13.39
C ALA A 298 -36.89 16.70 -13.86
N ALA A 299 -36.87 17.34 -15.03
CA ALA A 299 -38.05 17.94 -15.64
C ALA A 299 -39.07 16.89 -16.09
N ALA A 300 -38.63 15.73 -16.58
CA ALA A 300 -39.51 14.61 -16.94
C ALA A 300 -40.20 14.02 -15.69
N HIS A 301 -39.48 13.84 -14.58
CA HIS A 301 -40.05 13.44 -13.30
C HIS A 301 -41.02 14.50 -12.76
N LEU A 302 -40.67 15.79 -12.81
CA LEU A 302 -41.57 16.89 -12.42
C LEU A 302 -42.84 16.92 -13.28
N LYS A 303 -42.73 16.63 -14.59
CA LYS A 303 -43.87 16.54 -15.51
C LYS A 303 -44.71 15.28 -15.27
N ALA A 304 -44.09 14.15 -14.92
CA ALA A 304 -44.78 12.91 -14.58
C ALA A 304 -45.54 12.99 -13.25
N MET A 305 -45.07 13.82 -12.31
CA MET A 305 -45.77 14.11 -11.05
C MET A 305 -46.99 15.03 -11.23
N LYS A 306 -47.13 15.71 -12.37
CA LYS A 306 -48.34 16.49 -12.68
C LYS A 306 -49.43 15.53 -13.19
N ASN A 307 -50.31 15.12 -12.28
CA ASN A 307 -51.44 14.22 -12.50
C ASN A 307 -52.10 14.33 -13.88
N LYS A 308 -52.21 13.20 -14.58
CA LYS A 308 -53.21 12.99 -15.62
C LYS A 308 -53.85 11.62 -15.42
N ASN A 309 -55.17 11.57 -15.41
CA ASN A 309 -55.93 10.38 -15.77
C ASN A 309 -55.65 10.11 -17.25
N VAL A 310 -54.53 9.46 -17.55
CA VAL A 310 -54.12 9.16 -18.93
C VAL A 310 -55.00 8.02 -19.43
N SER A 311 -55.86 8.30 -20.41
CA SER A 311 -56.70 7.28 -21.04
C SER A 311 -55.83 6.23 -21.74
N ARG A 312 -56.36 5.01 -21.92
CA ARG A 312 -55.65 3.88 -22.55
C ARG A 312 -55.07 4.25 -23.93
N GLU A 313 -55.79 5.08 -24.69
CA GLU A 313 -55.39 5.54 -26.02
C GLU A 313 -54.16 6.47 -25.97
N GLN A 314 -54.09 7.37 -24.99
CA GLN A 314 -52.94 8.25 -24.81
C GLN A 314 -51.67 7.48 -24.41
N LYS A 315 -51.81 6.39 -23.65
CA LYS A 315 -50.69 5.49 -23.32
C LYS A 315 -50.15 4.77 -24.56
N ILE A 316 -51.03 4.34 -25.47
CA ILE A 316 -50.64 3.71 -26.74
C ILE A 316 -49.93 4.71 -27.65
N ALA A 317 -50.39 5.97 -27.69
CA ALA A 317 -49.74 7.03 -28.47
C ALA A 317 -48.32 7.35 -27.96
N PHE A 318 -48.14 7.47 -26.65
CA PHE A 318 -46.82 7.69 -26.06
C PHE A 318 -45.87 6.52 -26.29
N ARG A 319 -46.37 5.27 -26.24
CA ARG A 319 -45.55 4.09 -26.52
C ARG A 319 -45.05 4.06 -27.96
N LYS A 320 -45.91 4.40 -28.92
CA LYS A 320 -45.51 4.52 -30.34
C LYS A 320 -44.49 5.63 -30.60
N GLN A 321 -44.59 6.76 -29.87
CA GLN A 321 -43.59 7.83 -29.95
C GLN A 321 -42.24 7.39 -29.37
N TYR A 322 -42.25 6.73 -28.22
CA TYR A 322 -41.03 6.20 -27.60
C TYR A 322 -40.33 5.16 -28.47
N GLU A 323 -41.08 4.28 -29.12
CA GLU A 323 -40.55 3.28 -30.06
C GLU A 323 -39.96 3.94 -31.32
N ARG A 324 -40.53 5.06 -31.80
CA ARG A 324 -39.92 5.89 -32.86
C ARG A 324 -38.62 6.54 -32.42
N GLU A 325 -38.63 7.19 -31.26
CA GLU A 325 -37.43 7.87 -30.73
C GLU A 325 -36.30 6.89 -30.44
N GLN A 326 -36.59 5.66 -30.00
CA GLN A 326 -35.56 4.62 -29.86
C GLN A 326 -35.06 4.09 -31.21
N SER A 327 -35.91 4.01 -32.23
CA SER A 327 -35.49 3.57 -33.57
C SER A 327 -34.62 4.59 -34.32
N GLU A 328 -34.73 5.88 -33.98
CA GLU A 328 -33.89 6.94 -34.55
C GLU A 328 -32.50 7.04 -33.91
N VAL A 329 -32.28 6.41 -32.74
CA VAL A 329 -30.97 6.38 -32.06
C VAL A 329 -30.11 5.20 -32.52
N VAL A 330 -30.65 4.31 -33.36
CA VAL A 330 -29.97 3.10 -33.87
C VAL A 330 -29.67 3.18 -35.38
N ASN A 331 -29.79 4.36 -36.01
CA ASN A 331 -29.30 4.61 -37.37
C ASN A 331 -28.22 5.68 -37.40
#